data_AF-A0A3N1PYQ4-F1
#
_entry.id   AF-A0A3N1PYQ4-F1
#
_cell.length_a   1.000
_cell.length_b   1.000
_cell.length_c   1.000
_cell.angle_alpha   90.00
_cell.angle_beta   90.00
_cell.angle_gamma   90.00
#
_symmetry.space_group_name_H-M   'P 1'
#
loop_
_entity.id
_entity.type
_entity.pdbx_description
1 polymer ?
#
loop_
_entity_poly.entity_id
_entity_poly.type
_entity_poly.pdbx_seq_one_letter_code
_entity_poly.pdbx_strand_id
1 'polypeptide(L)'
;MAKESTDRITIDLFAEEKRRGRPKTNPLPRQVQLKVNKRNQIKRDKQKGLKRVELKVDSDLFDTLNDLAKAQSMSRSELIESILKAGVEQLDTTNSERN
;
A
#
# COMPACT_ATOMS: atom_id res chain seq x y z
N MET A 1 -4.84 15.64 31.09
CA MET A 1 -3.57 14.90 30.85
C MET A 1 -2.82 15.60 29.74
N ALA A 2 -1.64 16.16 30.03
CA ALA A 2 -0.81 16.82 29.02
C ALA A 2 -0.21 15.74 28.09
N LYS A 3 -0.53 15.79 26.80
CA LYS A 3 0.16 14.99 25.79
C LYS A 3 1.51 15.67 25.55
N GLU A 4 2.60 14.93 25.76
CA GLU A 4 3.94 15.38 25.38
C GLU A 4 3.97 15.62 23.87
N SER A 5 4.12 16.87 23.46
CA SER A 5 4.33 17.24 22.06
C SER A 5 5.74 16.81 21.69
N THR A 6 5.86 15.65 21.06
CA THR A 6 7.15 15.18 20.54
C THR A 6 7.63 16.14 19.46
N ASP A 7 8.69 16.89 19.75
CA ASP A 7 9.41 17.69 18.77
C ASP A 7 9.90 16.76 17.66
N ARG A 8 9.55 17.09 16.41
CA ARG A 8 9.85 16.27 15.23
C ARG A 8 11.12 16.70 14.51
N ILE A 9 11.69 17.84 14.87
CA ILE A 9 12.76 18.49 14.12
C ILE A 9 14.10 18.34 14.84
N THR A 10 14.09 18.36 16.18
CA THR A 10 15.31 18.19 16.99
C THR A 10 15.72 16.73 17.09
N ILE A 11 17.00 16.45 16.82
CA ILE A 11 17.60 15.12 17.00
C ILE A 11 17.52 14.76 18.49
N ASP A 12 16.78 13.69 18.83
CA ASP A 12 16.65 13.21 20.21
C ASP A 12 17.95 12.53 20.67
N LEU A 13 18.81 13.32 21.32
CA LEU A 13 20.09 12.87 21.88
C LEU A 13 19.95 11.77 22.95
N PHE A 14 18.74 11.57 23.48
CA PHE A 14 18.44 10.61 24.54
C PHE A 14 17.55 9.46 24.05
N ALA A 15 17.47 9.22 22.74
CA ALA A 15 16.64 8.17 22.14
C ALA A 15 17.03 6.74 22.60
N GLU A 16 18.30 6.56 22.97
CA GLU A 16 18.85 5.28 23.42
C GLU A 16 18.74 5.09 24.94
N GLU A 17 18.43 6.15 25.70
CA GLU A 17 18.30 6.06 27.14
C GLU A 17 16.99 5.36 27.54
N LYS A 18 17.07 4.55 28.60
CA LYS A 18 15.91 3.86 29.17
C LYS A 18 15.04 4.88 29.92
N ARG A 19 14.03 5.44 29.24
CA ARG A 19 13.03 6.28 29.89
C ARG A 19 12.16 5.45 30.85
N ARG A 20 11.98 5.94 32.08
CA ARG A 20 11.03 5.37 33.05
C ARG A 20 9.61 5.60 32.53
N GLY A 21 8.87 4.55 32.20
CA GLY A 21 7.53 4.67 31.62
C GLY A 21 7.08 3.41 30.87
N ARG A 22 6.03 3.54 30.05
CA ARG A 22 5.46 2.43 29.26
C ARG A 22 6.55 1.77 28.41
N PRO A 23 6.76 0.45 28.54
CA PRO A 23 7.71 -0.29 27.71
C PRO A 23 7.48 0.00 26.23
N LYS A 24 8.57 0.08 25.44
CA LYS A 24 8.46 0.20 23.98
C LYS A 24 7.51 -0.89 23.48
N THR A 25 6.48 -0.50 22.74
CA THR A 25 5.45 -1.42 22.20
C THR A 25 6.04 -2.46 21.25
N ASN A 26 7.23 -2.22 20.72
CA ASN A 26 8.00 -3.17 19.95
C ASN A 26 9.42 -3.25 20.53
N PRO A 27 9.94 -4.45 20.85
CA PRO A 27 11.31 -4.64 21.34
C PRO A 27 12.38 -4.36 20.26
N LEU A 28 12.00 -4.31 18.97
CA LEU A 28 12.94 -4.10 17.87
C LEU A 28 13.18 -2.61 17.58
N PRO A 29 14.42 -2.22 17.22
CA PRO A 29 14.70 -0.90 16.65
C PRO A 29 13.88 -0.65 15.37
N ARG A 30 13.48 0.61 15.13
CA ARG A 30 12.61 1.01 14.00
C ARG A 30 13.10 0.51 12.64
N GLN A 31 14.41 0.56 12.39
CA GLN A 31 15.00 0.09 11.13
C GLN A 31 14.78 -1.42 10.92
N VAL A 32 14.93 -2.22 11.97
CA VAL A 32 14.70 -3.66 11.94
C VAL A 32 13.22 -3.96 11.78
N GLN A 33 12.37 -3.23 12.50
CA GLN A 33 10.92 -3.34 12.39
C GLN A 33 10.42 -3.11 10.96
N LEU A 34 10.90 -2.07 10.26
CA LEU A 34 10.52 -1.79 8.88
C LEU A 34 10.89 -2.95 7.94
N LYS A 35 12.08 -3.55 8.11
CA LYS A 35 12.51 -4.72 7.33
C LYS A 35 11.61 -5.94 7.57
N VAL A 36 11.27 -6.22 8.83
CA VAL A 36 10.37 -7.32 9.20
C VAL A 36 8.97 -7.11 8.62
N ASN A 37 8.41 -5.90 8.76
CA ASN A 37 7.11 -5.56 8.20
C ASN A 37 7.07 -5.73 6.69
N LYS A 38 8.13 -5.31 5.98
CA LYS A 38 8.21 -5.47 4.53
C LYS A 38 8.29 -6.94 4.12
N ARG A 39 9.08 -7.75 4.82
CA ARG A 39 9.14 -9.21 4.59
C ARG A 39 7.77 -9.88 4.81
N ASN A 40 7.07 -9.50 5.87
CA ASN A 40 5.73 -10.02 6.16
C ASN A 40 4.71 -9.59 5.10
N GLN A 41 4.79 -8.37 4.58
CA GLN A 41 3.98 -7.92 3.45
C GLN A 41 4.21 -8.81 2.24
N ILE A 42 5.46 -8.98 1.80
CA ILE A 42 5.82 -9.82 0.64
C ILE A 42 5.36 -11.27 0.84
N LYS A 43 5.52 -11.82 2.05
CA LYS A 43 5.08 -13.19 2.37
C LYS A 43 3.56 -13.33 2.24
N ARG A 44 2.78 -12.36 2.75
CA ARG A 44 1.31 -12.35 2.62
C ARG A 44 0.87 -12.22 1.17
N ASP A 45 1.49 -11.32 0.42
CA ASP A 45 1.15 -11.10 -0.99
C ASP A 45 1.43 -12.38 -1.81
N LYS A 46 2.58 -13.04 -1.55
CA LYS A 46 2.93 -14.33 -2.15
C LYS A 46 1.92 -15.43 -1.80
N GLN A 47 1.51 -15.53 -0.53
CA GLN A 47 0.52 -16.53 -0.08
C GLN A 47 -0.85 -16.32 -0.72
N LYS A 48 -1.24 -15.06 -0.96
CA LYS A 48 -2.49 -14.70 -1.65
C LYS A 48 -2.38 -14.77 -3.18
N GLY A 49 -1.21 -15.10 -3.73
CA GLY A 49 -0.98 -15.13 -5.18
C GLY A 49 -0.93 -13.77 -5.86
N LEU A 50 -0.88 -12.66 -5.10
CA LEU A 50 -0.85 -11.32 -5.67
C LEU A 50 0.47 -11.07 -6.40
N LYS A 51 0.36 -10.48 -7.59
CA LYS A 51 1.49 -10.01 -8.40
C LYS A 51 1.37 -8.51 -8.58
N ARG A 52 2.50 -7.81 -8.48
CA ARG A 52 2.55 -6.36 -8.70
C ARG A 52 2.93 -6.09 -10.14
N VAL A 53 2.10 -5.31 -10.83
CA VAL A 53 2.37 -4.80 -12.18
C VAL A 53 2.66 -3.30 -12.05
N GLU A 54 3.75 -2.86 -12.67
CA GLU A 54 4.11 -1.45 -12.75
C GLU A 54 3.79 -0.95 -14.15
N LEU A 55 2.96 0.09 -14.24
CA LEU A 55 2.44 0.64 -15.49
C LEU A 55 2.81 2.12 -15.57
N LYS A 56 3.36 2.55 -16.71
CA LYS A 56 3.55 3.96 -17.03
C LYS A 56 2.36 4.41 -17.87
N VAL A 57 1.73 5.52 -17.47
CA VAL A 57 0.56 6.10 -18.12
C VAL A 57 0.72 7.61 -18.17
N ASP A 58 -0.03 8.25 -19.06
CA ASP A 58 -0.13 9.71 -19.11
C ASP A 58 -0.75 10.28 -17.84
N SER A 59 -0.39 11.51 -17.49
CA SER A 59 -0.87 12.20 -16.29
C SER A 59 -2.39 12.33 -16.28
N ASP A 60 -2.98 12.66 -17.42
CA ASP A 60 -4.41 12.96 -17.53
C ASP A 60 -5.23 11.69 -17.30
N LEU A 61 -4.75 10.55 -17.83
CA LEU A 61 -5.35 9.25 -17.57
C LEU A 61 -5.24 8.86 -16.09
N PHE A 62 -4.10 9.16 -15.46
CA PHE A 62 -3.91 8.88 -14.04
C PHE A 62 -4.87 9.67 -13.15
N ASP A 63 -5.10 10.95 -13.47
CA ASP A 63 -6.00 11.82 -12.70
C ASP A 63 -7.47 11.43 -12.90
N THR A 64 -7.88 11.15 -14.15
CA THR A 64 -9.24 10.64 -14.41
C THR A 64 -9.52 9.33 -13.68
N LEU A 65 -8.57 8.39 -13.64
CA LEU A 65 -8.71 7.15 -12.87
C LEU A 65 -8.83 7.39 -11.36
N ASN A 66 -8.11 8.38 -10.81
CA ASN A 66 -8.24 8.74 -9.41
C ASN A 66 -9.63 9.31 -9.10
N ASP A 67 -10.14 10.19 -9.95
CA ASP A 67 -11.43 10.84 -9.72
C ASP A 67 -12.59 9.86 -9.87
N LEU A 68 -12.52 8.94 -10.84
CA LEU A 68 -13.48 7.82 -10.94
C LEU A 68 -13.43 6.91 -9.71
N ALA A 69 -12.24 6.58 -9.21
CA ALA A 69 -12.11 5.75 -8.02
C ALA A 69 -12.70 6.44 -6.77
N LYS A 70 -12.48 7.76 -6.62
CA LYS A 70 -13.10 8.56 -5.55
C LYS A 70 -14.62 8.59 -5.68
N ALA A 71 -15.15 8.81 -6.88
CA ALA A 71 -16.59 8.86 -7.13
C ALA A 71 -17.27 7.53 -6.77
N GLN A 72 -16.59 6.40 -7.00
CA GLN A 72 -17.08 5.06 -6.68
C GLN A 72 -16.69 4.60 -5.26
N SER A 73 -16.07 5.46 -4.44
CA SER A 73 -15.62 5.16 -3.06
C SER A 73 -14.76 3.89 -2.95
N MET A 74 -13.94 3.60 -3.96
CA MET A 74 -13.05 2.43 -4.00
C MET A 74 -11.59 2.85 -4.20
N SER A 75 -10.66 1.94 -3.93
CA SER A 75 -9.26 2.22 -4.23
C SER A 75 -9.02 2.17 -5.74
N ARG A 76 -8.11 3.02 -6.22
CA ARG A 76 -7.72 3.01 -7.65
C ARG A 76 -7.25 1.63 -8.12
N SER A 77 -6.58 0.86 -7.26
CA SER A 77 -6.13 -0.50 -7.59
C SER A 77 -7.31 -1.45 -7.84
N GLU A 78 -8.36 -1.37 -7.02
CA GLU A 78 -9.58 -2.18 -7.20
C GLU A 78 -10.33 -1.79 -8.47
N LEU A 79 -10.42 -0.48 -8.78
CA LEU A 79 -11.01 0.00 -10.03
C LEU A 79 -10.26 -0.54 -11.26
N ILE A 80 -8.93 -0.51 -11.24
CA ILE A 80 -8.13 -1.03 -12.36
C ILE A 80 -8.32 -2.54 -12.48
N GLU A 81 -8.39 -3.28 -11.37
CA GLU A 81 -8.64 -4.72 -11.40
C GLU A 81 -10.01 -5.06 -12.01
N SER A 82 -11.07 -4.30 -11.68
CA SER A 82 -12.40 -4.54 -12.24
C SER A 82 -12.46 -4.25 -13.73
N ILE A 83 -11.85 -3.14 -14.18
CA ILE A 83 -11.75 -2.79 -15.60
C ILE A 83 -10.98 -3.88 -16.37
N LEU A 84 -9.86 -4.38 -15.83
CA LEU A 84 -9.07 -5.43 -16.49
C LEU A 84 -9.84 -6.75 -16.60
N LYS A 85 -10.58 -7.15 -15.56
CA LYS A 85 -11.42 -8.36 -15.61
C LYS A 85 -12.49 -8.25 -16.70
N ALA A 86 -13.23 -7.14 -16.71
CA ALA A 86 -14.26 -6.89 -17.72
C ALA A 86 -13.69 -6.86 -19.15
N GLY A 87 -12.51 -6.25 -19.33
CA GLY A 87 -11.84 -6.21 -20.64
C GLY A 87 -11.39 -7.59 -21.13
N VAL A 88 -10.86 -8.43 -20.25
CA VAL A 88 -10.45 -9.81 -20.60
C VAL A 88 -11.67 -10.66 -20.96
N GLU A 89 -12.76 -10.57 -20.19
CA GLU A 89 -14.00 -11.31 -20.50
C GLU A 89 -14.57 -10.95 -21.88
N GLN A 90 -14.54 -9.66 -22.25
CA GLN A 90 -14.97 -9.20 -23.58
C GLN A 90 -14.06 -9.69 -24.72
N LEU A 91 -12.75 -9.80 -24.48
CA LEU A 91 -11.81 -10.34 -25.47
C LEU A 91 -11.99 -11.85 -25.63
N ASP A 92 -12.31 -12.57 -24.56
CA ASP A 92 -12.55 -14.00 -24.60
C ASP A 92 -13.83 -14.34 -25.40
N THR A 93 -14.93 -13.59 -25.19
CA THR A 93 -16.17 -13.80 -25.97
C THR A 93 -15.96 -13.54 -27.46
N THR A 94 -15.31 -12.43 -27.82
CA THR A 94 -15.05 -12.08 -29.21
C THR A 94 -14.11 -13.06 -29.92
N ASN A 95 -13.17 -13.69 -29.20
CA ASN A 95 -12.31 -14.73 -29.76
C ASN A 95 -13.02 -16.08 -29.90
N SER A 96 -13.98 -16.38 -29.02
CA SER A 96 -14.81 -17.59 -29.14
C SER A 96 -15.79 -17.52 -30.32
N GLU A 97 -16.22 -16.32 -30.73
CA GLU A 97 -17.08 -16.13 -31.92
C GLU A 97 -16.31 -16.20 -33.24
N ARG A 98 -14.97 -16.08 -33.19
CA ARG A 98 -14.08 -16.08 -34.36
C ARG A 98 -13.48 -17.46 -34.67
N ASN A 99 -13.56 -18.41 -33.75
CA ASN A 99 -13.20 -19.82 -33.95
C ASN A 99 -14.45 -20.67 -34.19
#